data_AF-A0A843GHU4-F1
#
_entry.id   AF-A0A843GHU4-F1
#
_cell.length_a   1.000
_cell.length_b   1.000
_cell.length_c   1.000
_cell.angle_alpha   90.00
_cell.angle_beta   90.00
_cell.angle_gamma   90.00
#
_symmetry.space_group_name_H-M   'P 1'
#
loop_
_entity.id
_entity.type
_entity.pdbx_description
1 polymer ?
#
loop_
_entity_poly.entity_id
_entity_poly.type
_entity_poly.pdbx_seq_one_letter_code
_entity_poly.pdbx_strand_id
1 'polypeptide(L)' 'MSQRASNLVNILDSYFSAGGHHVNINCFTEETIKDAYEHPEKYGSMTIRVSGYCVAWGKLTDEQRKDVYTRTLHSLL' A
#
# COMPACT_ATOMS: atom_id res chain seq x y z
N MET A 1 -7.41 -21.92 1.48
CA MET A 1 -6.83 -20.56 1.40
C MET A 1 -5.46 -20.58 2.06
N SER A 2 -4.53 -19.73 1.64
CA SER A 2 -3.23 -19.60 2.32
C SER A 2 -3.40 -18.92 3.68
N GLN A 3 -2.50 -19.19 4.64
CA GLN A 3 -2.54 -18.58 5.98
C GLN A 3 -2.62 -17.04 5.92
N ARG A 4 -1.85 -16.42 5.02
CA ARG A 4 -1.84 -14.96 4.81
C ARG A 4 -3.20 -14.42 4.37
N ALA A 5 -3.89 -15.14 3.48
CA ALA A 5 -5.22 -14.73 3.02
C ALA A 5 -6.24 -14.84 4.16
N SER A 6 -6.20 -15.92 4.95
CA SER A 6 -7.06 -16.07 6.13
C SER A 6 -6.84 -14.97 7.16
N ASN A 7 -5.59 -14.61 7.43
CA ASN A 7 -5.27 -13.55 8.38
C ASN A 7 -5.78 -12.18 7.90
N LEU A 8 -5.61 -11.86 6.61
CA LEU A 8 -6.15 -10.62 6.05
C LEU A 8 -7.68 -10.57 6.15
N VAL A 9 -8.38 -11.68 5.85
CA VAL A 9 -9.84 -11.76 6.00
C VAL A 9 -10.24 -11.48 7.45
N ASN A 10 -9.61 -12.14 8.42
CA ASN A 10 -9.90 -11.95 9.84
C ASN A 10 -9.67 -10.51 10.32
N ILE A 11 -8.61 -9.85 9.83
CA ILE A 11 -8.32 -8.45 10.15
C ILE A 11 -9.43 -7.54 9.60
N LEU A 12 -9.87 -7.76 8.37
CA LEU A 12 -10.92 -6.97 7.76
C LEU A 12 -12.26 -7.18 8.47
N ASP A 13 -12.64 -8.43 8.73
CA ASP A 13 -13.86 -8.78 9.45
C ASP A 13 -13.87 -8.12 10.83
N SER A 14 -12.76 -8.17 11.56
CA SER A 14 -12.63 -7.53 12.87
C SER A 14 -12.75 -6.01 12.79
N TYR A 15 -12.09 -5.38 11.81
CA TYR A 15 -12.14 -3.92 11.61
C TYR A 15 -13.56 -3.43 11.35
N PHE A 16 -14.29 -4.08 10.44
CA PHE A 16 -15.65 -3.68 10.10
C PHE A 16 -16.65 -4.04 11.21
N SER A 17 -16.46 -5.17 11.90
CA SER A 17 -17.30 -5.54 13.06
C SER A 17 -17.13 -4.56 14.23
N ALA A 18 -15.97 -3.91 14.34
CA ALA A 18 -15.71 -2.85 15.32
C ALA A 18 -16.24 -1.46 14.91
N GLY A 19 -16.99 -1.36 13.79
CA GLY A 19 -17.55 -0.10 13.31
C GLY A 19 -16.61 0.70 12.39
N GLY A 20 -15.56 0.08 11.86
CA GLY A 20 -14.74 0.69 10.81
C GLY A 20 -15.56 0.97 9.55
N HIS A 21 -15.39 2.14 8.92
CA HIS A 21 -16.20 2.53 7.76
C HIS A 21 -15.46 2.40 6.42
N HIS A 22 -14.13 2.54 6.41
CA HIS A 22 -13.37 2.58 5.17
C HIS A 22 -11.89 2.22 5.41
N VAL A 23 -11.39 1.30 4.60
CA VAL A 23 -9.98 0.89 4.59
C VAL A 23 -9.49 0.80 3.15
N ASN A 24 -8.25 1.21 2.94
CA ASN A 24 -7.54 1.11 1.67
C ASN A 24 -6.23 0.38 1.92
N ILE A 25 -5.92 -0.60 1.07
CA ILE A 25 -4.76 -1.48 1.27
C ILE A 25 -3.87 -1.39 0.05
N ASN A 26 -2.59 -1.13 0.28
CA ASN A 26 -1.53 -1.38 -0.70
C ASN A 26 -0.86 -2.72 -0.32
N CYS A 27 -0.51 -3.54 -1.31
CA CYS A 27 0.15 -4.83 -1.09
C CYS A 27 1.44 -4.87 -1.92
N PHE A 28 2.51 -4.34 -1.33
CA PHE A 28 3.85 -4.32 -1.91
C PHE A 28 4.87 -4.80 -0.88
N THR A 29 6.07 -5.16 -1.34
CA THR A 29 7.19 -5.44 -0.45
C THR A 29 7.95 -4.15 -0.14
N GLU A 30 8.72 -4.14 0.94
CA GLU A 30 9.58 -3.01 1.30
C GLU A 30 10.60 -2.71 0.19
N GLU A 31 11.18 -3.76 -0.39
CA GLU A 31 12.13 -3.66 -1.49
C GLU A 31 11.49 -3.02 -2.73
N THR A 32 10.24 -3.35 -3.02
CA THR A 32 9.51 -2.76 -4.16
C THR A 32 9.30 -1.25 -3.95
N ILE A 33 8.87 -0.84 -2.77
CA ILE A 33 8.64 0.58 -2.45
C ILE A 33 9.96 1.36 -2.42
N LYS A 34 11.03 0.75 -1.89
CA LYS A 34 12.36 1.33 -1.89
C LYS A 34 12.93 1.51 -3.30
N ASP A 35 12.91 0.47 -4.14
CA ASP A 35 13.40 0.58 -5.53
C ASP A 35 12.54 1.57 -6.33
N ALA A 36 11.22 1.62 -6.09
CA ALA A 36 10.37 2.62 -6.73
C ALA A 36 10.71 4.06 -6.32
N TYR A 37 11.15 4.28 -5.07
CA TYR A 37 11.58 5.59 -4.58
C TYR A 37 12.97 5.98 -5.12
N GLU A 38 13.93 5.05 -5.11
CA GLU A 38 15.30 5.26 -5.59
C GLU A 38 15.38 5.35 -7.13
N HIS A 39 14.48 4.65 -7.84
CA HIS A 39 14.47 4.51 -9.31
C HIS A 39 13.05 4.72 -9.90
N PRO A 40 12.45 5.91 -9.75
CA PRO A 40 11.05 6.17 -10.14
C PRO A 40 10.78 5.97 -11.64
N GLU A 41 11.78 6.06 -12.50
CA GLU A 41 11.70 5.83 -13.94
C GLU A 41 11.31 4.40 -14.31
N LYS A 42 11.68 3.41 -13.48
CA LYS A 42 11.31 2.00 -13.70
C LYS A 42 9.84 1.71 -13.39
N TYR A 43 9.23 2.52 -12.53
CA TYR A 43 7.92 2.26 -11.94
C TYR A 43 6.83 3.21 -12.44
N GLY A 44 7.04 3.92 -13.54
CA GLY A 44 6.12 4.96 -14.01
C GLY A 44 4.63 4.53 -14.10
N SER A 45 4.36 3.27 -14.48
CA SER A 45 3.02 2.68 -14.59
C SER A 45 2.52 1.98 -13.32
N MET A 46 3.36 1.83 -12.28
CA MET A 46 2.97 1.20 -11.02
C MET A 46 1.81 1.98 -10.41
N THR A 47 0.68 1.32 -10.21
CA THR A 47 -0.51 1.94 -9.65
C THR A 47 -0.48 1.80 -8.14
N ILE A 48 -0.64 2.91 -7.43
CA ILE A 48 -0.64 2.95 -5.98
C ILE A 48 -1.87 3.66 -5.44
N ARG A 49 -2.37 3.20 -4.29
CA ARG A 49 -3.46 3.84 -3.57
C ARG A 49 -2.92 4.92 -2.63
N VAL A 50 -3.38 6.14 -2.83
CA VAL A 50 -3.19 7.27 -1.91
C VAL A 50 -4.53 7.59 -1.23
N SER A 51 -4.67 8.79 -0.65
CA SER A 51 -5.90 9.18 0.06
C SER A 51 -7.08 9.36 -0.90
N GLY A 52 -7.84 8.29 -1.11
CA GLY A 52 -9.14 8.30 -1.81
C GLY A 52 -9.08 7.98 -3.31
N TYR A 53 -7.90 7.85 -3.92
CA TYR A 53 -7.75 7.54 -5.34
C TYR A 53 -6.51 6.69 -5.63
N CYS A 54 -6.50 6.05 -6.81
CA CYS A 54 -5.34 5.34 -7.34
C CYS A 54 -4.64 6.22 -8.37
N VAL A 55 -3.31 6.21 -8.36
CA VAL A 55 -2.49 7.02 -9.26
C VAL A 55 -1.25 6.25 -9.68
N ALA A 56 -0.78 6.53 -10.89
CA ALA A 56 0.48 5.97 -11.39
C ALA A 56 1.66 6.65 -10.69
N TRP A 57 2.63 5.87 -10.23
CA TRP A 57 3.80 6.34 -9.47
C TRP A 57 4.58 7.47 -10.17
N GLY A 58 4.71 7.38 -11.50
CA GLY A 58 5.38 8.40 -12.30
C GLY A 58 4.69 9.77 -12.26
N LYS A 59 3.40 9.82 -11.90
CA LYS A 59 2.62 11.06 -11.77
C LYS A 59 2.69 11.70 -10.38
N LEU A 60 3.28 11.01 -9.39
CA LEU A 60 3.48 11.57 -8.06
C LEU A 60 4.62 12.59 -8.06
N THR A 61 4.49 13.64 -7.26
CA THR A 61 5.61 14.52 -6.91
C THR A 61 6.60 13.78 -6.01
N ASP A 62 7.83 14.29 -5.90
CA ASP A 62 8.84 13.72 -5.01
C ASP A 62 8.36 13.65 -3.55
N GLU A 63 7.73 14.73 -3.07
CA GLU A 63 7.13 14.78 -1.73
C GLU A 63 6.04 13.72 -1.53
N GLN A 64 5.19 13.48 -2.54
CA GLN A 64 4.16 12.45 -2.47
C GLN A 64 4.74 11.03 -2.49
N ARG A 65 5.81 10.80 -3.26
CA ARG A 65 6.53 9.51 -3.23
C ARG A 65 7.17 9.28 -1.86
N LYS A 66 7.74 10.34 -1.27
CA LYS A 66 8.32 10.31 0.08
C LYS A 66 7.25 10.02 1.13
N ASP A 67 6.07 10.65 1.04
CA ASP A 67 4.94 10.34 1.93
C ASP A 67 4.63 8.85 1.90
N VAL A 68 4.48 8.26 0.70
CA VAL A 68 4.26 6.82 0.56
C VAL A 68 5.41 6.01 1.17
N TYR A 69 6.66 6.33 0.82
CA TYR A 69 7.85 5.61 1.26
C TYR A 69 7.98 5.56 2.79
N THR A 70 7.51 6.61 3.48
CA THR A 70 7.57 6.69 4.95
C THR A 70 6.39 6.01 5.68
N ARG A 71 5.39 5.51 4.95
CA ARG A 71 4.25 4.80 5.57
C ARG A 71 4.73 3.49 6.19
N THR A 72 4.12 3.10 7.30
CA THR A 72 4.41 1.81 7.94
C THR A 72 4.03 0.64 7.03
N LEU A 73 4.98 -0.27 6.78
CA LEU A 73 4.71 -1.57 6.17
C LEU A 73 4.53 -2.62 7.26
N HIS A 74 3.47 -3.41 7.13
CA HIS A 74 3.20 -4.55 8.02
C HIS A 74 3.68 -5.84 7.34
N SER A 75 4.74 -6.45 7.88
CA SER A 75 5.35 -7.66 7.34
C SER A 75 4.74 -8.96 7.87
N LEU A 76 4.04 -8.89 9.00
CA LEU A 76 3.33 -9.99 9.62
C LEU A 76 1.82 -9.70 9.58
N LEU A 77 1.11 -10.52 8.81
CA LEU A 77 -0.34 -10.62 8.79
C LEU A 77 -0.71 -11.98 9.33
#